data_AF-A0A918CDK1-F1
#
_entry.id   AF-A0A918CDK1-F1
#
_cell.length_a   1.000
_cell.length_b   1.000
_cell.length_c   1.000
_cell.angle_alpha   90.00
_cell.angle_beta   90.00
_cell.angle_gamma   90.00
#
_symmetry.space_group_name_H-M   'P 1'
#
loop_
_entity.id
_entity.type
_entity.pdbx_description
1 polymer ?
#
loop_
_entity_poly.entity_id
_entity_poly.type
_entity_poly.pdbx_seq_one_letter_code
_entity_poly.pdbx_strand_id
1 'polypeptide(L)' 'MRTSLLELARHDRAALRCGCGQSGAHLTETFAKLLGARSAQETIGHLLDNHLEVQSFVDADKDRLECYRSALAARLG' A
#
# COMPACT_ATOMS: atom_id res chain seq x y z
N MET A 1 5.66 7.94 19.26
CA MET A 1 6.13 8.27 17.90
C MET A 1 7.41 7.56 17.47
N ARG A 2 8.40 7.34 18.35
CA ARG A 2 9.67 6.71 17.96
C ARG A 2 9.51 5.29 17.37
N THR A 3 8.57 4.51 17.88
CA THR A 3 8.24 3.16 17.36
C THR A 3 7.65 3.22 15.95
N SER A 4 6.83 4.21 15.63
CA SER A 4 6.23 4.39 14.30
C SER A 4 7.28 4.62 13.22
N LEU A 5 8.35 5.36 13.54
CA LEU A 5 9.48 5.55 12.62
C LEU A 5 10.32 4.28 12.45
N LEU A 6 10.43 3.46 13.50
CA LEU A 6 11.12 2.18 13.42
C LEU A 6 10.35 1.21 12.50
N GLU A 7 9.03 1.14 12.63
CA GLU A 7 8.17 0.35 11.73
C GLU A 7 8.23 0.88 10.29
N LEU A 8 8.32 2.19 10.12
CA LEU A 8 8.45 2.81 8.80
C LEU A 8 9.75 2.39 8.09
N ALA A 9 10.85 2.27 8.84
CA ALA A 9 12.17 1.88 8.35
C ALA A 9 12.36 0.36 8.17
N ARG A 10 11.45 -0.47 8.70
CA ARG A 10 11.55 -1.94 8.64
C ARG A 10 11.50 -2.49 7.21
N HIS A 11 10.83 -1.78 6.31
CA HIS A 11 10.61 -2.22 4.94
C HIS A 11 11.52 -1.45 3.98
N ASP A 12 12.20 -2.16 3.07
CA ASP A 12 12.91 -1.54 1.96
C ASP A 12 11.88 -0.98 0.96
N ARG A 13 11.46 0.27 1.19
CA ARG A 13 10.47 0.93 0.35
C ARG A 13 11.02 1.33 -1.01
N ALA A 14 12.34 1.45 -1.16
CA ALA A 14 12.94 1.74 -2.45
C ALA A 14 12.77 0.58 -3.43
N ALA A 15 12.71 -0.66 -2.92
CA ALA A 15 12.41 -1.86 -3.70
C ALA A 15 10.93 -1.99 -4.12
N LEU A 16 10.02 -1.23 -3.50
CA LEU A 16 8.59 -1.26 -3.79
C LEU A 16 8.20 -0.19 -4.82
N ARG A 17 7.21 -0.48 -5.65
CA ARG A 17 6.57 0.56 -6.48
C ARG A 17 5.51 1.30 -5.67
N CYS A 18 5.44 2.60 -5.86
CA CYS A 18 4.39 3.45 -5.32
C CYS A 18 3.28 3.62 -6.36
N GLY A 19 2.04 3.87 -5.91
CA GLY A 19 0.90 4.12 -6.81
C GLY A 19 1.13 5.28 -7.78
N CYS A 20 2.00 6.24 -7.42
CA CYS A 20 2.36 7.37 -8.27
C CYS A 20 3.34 7.02 -9.40
N GLY A 21 3.73 5.75 -9.55
CA GLY A 21 4.64 5.27 -10.60
C GLY A 21 6.13 5.38 -10.27
N GLN A 22 6.50 6.06 -9.18
CA GLN A 22 7.88 6.09 -8.66
C GLN A 22 8.15 4.91 -7.71
N SER A 23 9.39 4.79 -7.20
CA SER A 23 9.66 3.88 -6.09
C SER A 23 8.98 4.37 -4.80
N GLY A 24 8.79 3.50 -3.82
CA GLY A 24 8.23 3.85 -2.51
C GLY A 24 9.16 4.65 -1.60
N ALA A 25 10.36 5.01 -2.06
CA ALA A 25 11.40 5.65 -1.24
C ALA A 25 10.94 6.98 -0.60
N HIS A 26 10.17 7.78 -1.33
CA HIS A 26 9.68 9.09 -0.83
C HIS A 26 8.64 8.96 0.28
N LEU A 27 7.98 7.80 0.43
CA LEU A 27 6.94 7.62 1.45
C LEU A 27 7.48 7.74 2.87
N THR A 28 8.73 7.33 3.10
CA THR A 28 9.36 7.46 4.42
C THR A 28 9.37 8.93 4.88
N GLU A 29 9.67 9.85 3.96
CA GLU A 29 9.66 11.27 4.26
C GLU A 29 8.23 11.79 4.50
N THR A 30 7.28 11.40 3.65
CA THR A 30 5.86 11.81 3.81
C THR A 30 5.30 11.32 5.15
N PHE A 31 5.52 10.06 5.52
CA PHE A 31 5.08 9.51 6.81
C PHE A 31 5.79 10.20 7.99
N ALA A 32 7.07 10.52 7.88
CA ALA A 32 7.78 11.25 8.94
C ALA A 32 7.20 12.64 9.18
N LYS A 33 6.82 13.37 8.11
CA LYS A 33 6.17 14.69 8.23
C LYS A 33 4.77 14.59 8.84
N LEU A 34 3.97 13.61 8.42
CA LEU A 34 2.65 13.35 8.99
C LEU A 34 2.73 12.95 10.48
N LEU A 35 3.70 12.11 10.84
CA LEU A 35 3.96 11.76 12.24
C LEU A 35 4.55 12.93 13.02
N GLY A 36 5.20 13.90 12.38
CA GLY A 36 5.75 15.07 13.06
C GLY A 36 4.74 16.20 13.29
N ALA A 37 3.62 16.19 12.55
CA ALA A 37 2.64 17.25 12.57
C ALA A 37 1.92 17.36 13.91
N ARG A 38 1.79 18.60 14.40
CA ARG A 38 1.10 18.95 15.65
C ARG A 38 -0.30 19.52 15.40
N SER A 39 -0.66 19.71 14.14
CA SER A 39 -1.98 20.18 13.72
C SER A 39 -2.33 19.68 12.32
N ALA A 40 -3.61 19.71 11.97
CA ALA A 40 -4.07 19.36 10.63
C ALA A 40 -3.55 20.32 9.55
N GLN A 41 -3.31 21.60 9.88
CA GLN A 41 -2.69 22.55 8.94
C GLN A 41 -1.27 22.12 8.55
N GLU A 42 -0.50 21.56 9.48
CA GLU A 42 0.86 21.08 9.22
C GLU A 42 0.91 19.83 8.32
N THR A 43 -0.22 19.15 8.08
CA THR A 43 -0.29 17.99 7.18
C THR A 43 -0.65 18.35 5.74
N ILE A 44 -1.01 19.61 5.46
CA ILE A 44 -1.41 20.05 4.12
C ILE A 44 -0.23 19.88 3.15
N GLY A 45 -0.46 19.19 2.03
CA GLY A 45 0.57 18.87 1.04
C GLY A 45 1.38 17.60 1.33
N HIS A 46 1.16 16.93 2.48
CA HIS A 46 1.71 15.62 2.79
C HIS A 46 0.66 14.52 2.61
N LEU A 47 0.08 14.47 1.42
CA LEU A 47 -1.01 13.55 1.09
C LEU A 47 -0.48 12.14 0.79
N LEU A 48 -1.32 11.14 1.03
CA LEU A 48 -1.07 9.72 0.70
C LEU A 48 -1.95 9.23 -0.45
N ASP A 49 -2.79 10.11 -1.01
CA ASP A 49 -3.54 9.88 -2.24
C ASP A 49 -2.58 9.47 -3.35
N ASN A 50 -2.98 8.51 -4.19
CA ASN A 50 -2.13 7.95 -5.24
C ASN A 50 -0.83 7.27 -4.72
N HIS A 51 -0.60 7.15 -3.41
CA HIS A 51 0.60 6.50 -2.85
C HIS A 51 0.33 5.12 -2.26
N LEU A 52 -0.85 4.91 -1.66
CA LEU A 52 -1.25 3.66 -1.00
C LEU A 52 -2.30 2.86 -1.79
N GLU A 53 -2.73 3.36 -2.95
CA GLU A 53 -3.86 2.79 -3.69
C GLU A 53 -3.52 1.56 -4.55
N VAL A 54 -2.24 1.22 -4.70
CA VAL A 54 -1.82 0.07 -5.50
C VAL A 54 -1.17 -0.98 -4.61
N GLN A 55 -2.02 -1.86 -4.07
CA GLN A 55 -1.82 -3.32 -3.95
C GLN A 55 -2.95 -3.95 -3.11
N SER A 56 -4.20 -3.76 -3.54
CA SER A 56 -5.18 -4.80 -3.28
C SER A 56 -4.89 -5.90 -4.29
N PHE A 57 -4.48 -7.08 -3.82
CA PHE A 57 -4.24 -8.28 -4.62
C PHE A 57 -5.31 -8.45 -5.71
N VAL A 58 -4.98 -8.11 -6.96
CA VAL A 58 -5.54 -8.77 -8.14
C VAL A 58 -4.48 -8.77 -9.25
N ASP A 59 -3.25 -9.21 -8.94
CA ASP A 59 -2.67 -10.15 -9.89
C ASP A 59 -3.59 -11.36 -9.78
N ALA A 60 -4.42 -11.56 -10.81
CA ALA A 60 -5.31 -12.69 -10.88
C ALA A 60 -4.45 -13.94 -10.73
N ASP A 61 -4.44 -14.49 -9.51
CA ASP A 61 -4.08 -15.84 -9.18
C ASP A 61 -5.00 -16.72 -10.04
N LYS A 62 -4.55 -16.98 -11.28
CA LYS A 62 -5.32 -17.67 -12.32
C LYS A 62 -5.82 -19.01 -11.78
N ASP A 63 -5.00 -19.61 -10.92
CA ASP A 63 -5.26 -20.88 -10.25
C ASP A 63 -6.45 -20.77 -9.28
N ARG A 64 -6.56 -19.68 -8.50
CA ARG A 64 -7.73 -19.44 -7.64
C ARG A 64 -9.00 -19.19 -8.44
N LEU A 65 -8.92 -18.44 -9.54
CA LEU A 65 -10.09 -18.17 -10.37
C LEU A 65 -10.62 -19.46 -11.02
N GLU A 66 -9.71 -20.32 -11.47
CA GLU A 66 -10.05 -21.64 -12.01
C GLU A 66 -10.68 -22.54 -10.94
N CYS A 67 -10.15 -22.51 -9.72
CA CYS A 67 -10.73 -23.25 -8.59
C CYS A 67 -12.17 -22.79 -8.28
N TYR A 68 -12.45 -21.48 -8.32
CA TYR A 68 -13.81 -20.94 -8.14
C TYR A 68 -14.76 -21.35 -9.27
N ARG A 69 -14.30 -21.32 -10.53
CA ARG A 69 -15.11 -21.73 -11.69
C ARG A 69 -15.50 -23.21 -11.59
N SER A 70 -14.54 -24.08 -11.25
CA SER A 70 -14.78 -25.51 -11.06
C SER A 70 -15.74 -25.79 -9.91
N ALA A 71 -15.60 -25.10 -8.78
CA ALA A 71 -16.49 -25.25 -7.63
C ALA A 71 -17.93 -24.77 -7.91
N LEU A 72 -18.10 -23.71 -8.71
CA LEU A 72 -19.42 -23.22 -9.11
C LEU A 72 -20.10 -24.18 -10.09
N ALA A 73 -19.37 -24.68 -11.09
CA ALA A 73 -19.88 -25.65 -12.05
C ALA A 73 -20.37 -26.93 -11.37
N ALA A 74 -19.63 -27.43 -10.37
CA ALA A 74 -20.01 -28.60 -9.59
C ALA A 74 -21.23 -28.39 -8.66
N ARG A 75 -21.66 -27.14 -8.41
CA ARG A 75 -22.86 -26.83 -7.61
C ARG A 75 -24.11 -26.59 -8.46
N LEU A 76 -23.94 -26.39 -9.77
CA LEU A 76 -25.03 -26.05 -10.70
C LEU A 76 -25.38 -27.21 -11.65
N GLY A 77 -24.62 -28.30 -11.63
CA GLY A 77 -24.99 -29.60 -12.20
C GLY A 77 -25.44 -30.55 -11.09
#